data_AF-A0A2C6MJ53-F1
#
_entry.id   AF-A0A2C6MJ53-F1
#
_cell.length_a   1.000
_cell.length_b   1.000
_cell.length_c   1.000
_cell.angle_alpha   90.00
_cell.angle_beta   90.00
_cell.angle_gamma   90.00
#
_symmetry.space_group_name_H-M   'P 1'
#
loop_
_entity.id
_entity.type
_entity.pdbx_description
1 polymer ?
#
loop_
_entity_poly.entity_id
_entity_poly.type
_entity_poly.pdbx_seq_one_letter_code
_entity_poly.pdbx_strand_id
1 'polypeptide(L)'
;MILLAMVIEGEAADEPYQGKVAVGAVILNRMESKKFPETLSGVVYQGLAFESVMNSQYKRPLTTESIKAAQAAIQGWDPTNGALYFWNPATAKSKWVWSRPVTGQIGRHVFAK
;
A
#
# COMPACT_ATOMS: atom_id res chain seq x y z
N MET A 1 3.04 -12.35 5.80
CA MET A 1 2.63 -12.67 4.42
C MET A 1 1.11 -12.53 4.22
N ILE A 2 0.27 -13.35 4.87
CA ILE A 2 -1.20 -13.31 4.65
C ILE A 2 -1.81 -11.93 4.94
N LEU A 3 -1.44 -11.33 6.08
CA LEU A 3 -1.91 -9.98 6.42
C LEU A 3 -1.53 -8.93 5.36
N LEU A 4 -0.32 -9.00 4.80
CA LEU A 4 0.12 -8.09 3.73
C LEU A 4 -0.71 -8.28 2.46
N ALA A 5 -0.98 -9.54 2.07
CA ALA A 5 -1.82 -9.84 0.92
C ALA A 5 -3.27 -9.35 1.12
N MET A 6 -3.81 -9.43 2.34
CA MET A 6 -5.16 -8.93 2.64
C MET A 6 -5.26 -7.41 2.47
N VAL A 7 -4.24 -6.68 2.91
CA VAL A 7 -4.19 -5.22 2.73
C VAL A 7 -4.01 -4.87 1.25
N ILE A 8 -3.12 -5.55 0.53
CA ILE A 8 -2.96 -5.36 -0.93
C ILE A 8 -4.27 -5.62 -1.68
N GLU A 9 -4.99 -6.69 -1.35
CA GLU A 9 -6.30 -6.97 -1.95
C GLU A 9 -7.30 -5.84 -1.68
N GLY A 10 -7.36 -5.37 -0.43
CA GLY A 10 -8.30 -4.31 -0.07
C GLY A 10 -8.00 -2.94 -0.70
N GLU A 11 -6.73 -2.62 -0.92
CA GLU A 11 -6.29 -1.32 -1.46
C GLU A 11 -6.12 -1.33 -2.99
N ALA A 12 -5.78 -2.48 -3.60
CA ALA A 12 -5.29 -2.56 -4.97
C ALA A 12 -5.86 -3.73 -5.79
N ALA A 13 -6.95 -4.37 -5.37
CA ALA A 13 -7.59 -5.47 -6.12
C ALA A 13 -7.80 -5.15 -7.62
N ASP A 14 -8.28 -3.94 -7.90
CA ASP A 14 -8.62 -3.44 -9.24
C ASP A 14 -7.45 -2.70 -9.94
N GLU A 15 -6.25 -2.72 -9.34
CA GLU A 15 -5.04 -2.13 -9.91
C GLU A 15 -4.26 -3.17 -10.73
N PRO A 16 -3.41 -2.74 -11.69
CA PRO A 16 -2.48 -3.66 -12.36
C PRO A 16 -1.58 -4.37 -11.34
N TYR A 17 -1.03 -5.53 -11.71
CA TYR A 17 -0.15 -6.31 -10.83
C TYR A 17 1.00 -5.48 -10.23
N GLN A 18 1.62 -4.59 -11.02
CA GLN A 18 2.64 -3.67 -10.54
C GLN A 18 2.11 -2.71 -9.45
N GLY A 19 0.84 -2.28 -9.52
CA GLY A 19 0.19 -1.47 -8.49
C GLY A 19 -0.07 -2.25 -7.20
N LYS A 20 -0.39 -3.56 -7.30
CA LYS A 20 -0.49 -4.46 -6.14
C LYS A 20 0.86 -4.60 -5.43
N VAL A 21 1.93 -4.80 -6.18
CA VAL A 21 3.31 -4.84 -5.64
C VAL A 21 3.67 -3.50 -5.02
N ALA A 22 3.32 -2.39 -5.67
CA ALA A 22 3.58 -1.04 -5.19
C ALA A 22 2.99 -0.76 -3.80
N VAL A 23 1.73 -1.15 -3.55
CA VAL A 23 1.11 -1.02 -2.22
C VAL A 23 1.86 -1.87 -1.19
N GLY A 24 2.22 -3.10 -1.56
CA GLY A 24 3.04 -3.98 -0.70
C GLY A 24 4.38 -3.34 -0.33
N ALA A 25 5.08 -2.76 -1.29
CA ALA A 25 6.35 -2.08 -1.08
C ALA A 25 6.21 -0.86 -0.17
N VAL A 26 5.16 -0.04 -0.32
CA VAL A 26 4.91 1.09 0.60
C VAL A 26 4.77 0.63 2.05
N ILE A 27 4.08 -0.49 2.30
CA ILE A 27 3.91 -1.03 3.65
C ILE A 27 5.26 -1.46 4.24
N LEU A 28 6.10 -2.12 3.45
CA LEU A 28 7.45 -2.52 3.88
C LEU A 28 8.36 -1.30 4.11
N ASN A 29 8.32 -0.32 3.21
CA ASN A 29 9.06 0.95 3.35
C ASN A 29 8.66 1.70 4.63
N ARG A 30 7.38 1.63 5.03
CA ARG A 30 6.93 2.18 6.32
C ARG A 30 7.57 1.44 7.49
N MET A 31 7.61 0.11 7.48
CA MET A 31 8.24 -0.67 8.55
C MET A 31 9.74 -0.37 8.70
N GLU A 32 10.43 -0.04 7.61
CA GLU A 32 11.84 0.36 7.62
C GLU A 32 12.06 1.83 8.02
N SER A 33 11.00 2.65 8.01
CA SER A 33 11.08 4.07 8.31
C SER A 33 10.80 4.35 9.78
N LYS A 34 11.69 5.11 10.43
CA LYS A 34 11.53 5.59 11.82
C LYS A 34 10.27 6.45 12.06
N LYS A 35 9.52 6.80 11.01
CA LYS A 35 8.27 7.57 11.09
C LYS A 35 7.04 6.71 11.38
N PHE A 36 7.15 5.39 11.25
CA PHE A 36 6.04 4.46 11.39
C PHE A 36 6.43 3.31 12.33
N PRO A 37 5.46 2.51 12.82
CA PRO A 37 5.74 1.31 13.57
C PRO A 37 6.58 0.31 12.77
N GLU A 38 7.47 -0.40 13.45
CA GLU A 38 8.39 -1.36 12.82
C GLU A 38 7.74 -2.72 12.51
N THR A 39 6.47 -2.92 12.90
CA THR A 39 5.74 -4.18 12.69
C THR A 39 4.64 -4.01 11.65
N LEU A 40 4.41 -5.06 10.85
CA LEU A 40 3.34 -5.07 9.86
C LEU A 40 1.99 -4.74 10.50
N SER A 41 1.66 -5.39 11.63
CA SER A 41 0.42 -5.08 12.36
C SER A 41 0.40 -3.63 12.84
N GLY A 42 1.52 -3.11 13.34
CA GLY A 42 1.62 -1.71 13.75
C GLY A 42 1.33 -0.75 12.60
N VAL A 43 1.91 -0.97 11.41
CA VAL A 43 1.67 -0.14 10.22
C VAL A 43 0.23 -0.27 9.73
N VAL A 44 -0.30 -1.49 9.68
CA VAL A 44 -1.64 -1.78 9.15
C VAL A 44 -2.75 -1.24 10.04
N TYR A 45 -2.58 -1.31 11.37
CA TYR A 45 -3.56 -0.83 12.35
C TYR A 45 -3.30 0.61 12.83
N GLN A 46 -2.27 1.29 12.30
CA GLN A 46 -2.05 2.71 12.59
C GLN A 46 -3.23 3.54 12.05
N GLY A 47 -3.80 4.40 12.90
CA GLY A 47 -5.08 5.10 12.69
C GLY A 47 -5.47 5.42 11.25
N LEU A 48 -6.58 4.82 10.80
CA LEU A 48 -7.21 5.01 9.48
C LEU A 48 -6.27 4.86 8.26
N ALA A 49 -5.06 4.32 8.42
CA ALA A 49 -4.03 4.38 7.37
C ALA A 49 -4.37 3.56 6.12
N PHE A 50 -5.28 2.61 6.24
CA PHE A 50 -5.77 1.75 5.17
C PHE A 50 -7.29 1.62 5.29
N GLU A 51 -8.02 2.09 4.28
CA GLU A 51 -9.49 2.01 4.26
C GLU A 51 -9.97 0.55 4.31
N SER A 52 -9.19 -0.36 3.74
CA SER A 52 -9.42 -1.81 3.79
C SER A 52 -9.48 -2.38 5.21
N VAL A 53 -8.63 -1.88 6.11
CA VAL A 53 -8.56 -2.32 7.50
C VAL A 53 -9.73 -1.75 8.30
N MET A 54 -10.10 -0.49 8.04
CA MET A 54 -11.20 0.19 8.71
C MET A 54 -12.57 -0.35 8.32
N ASN A 55 -12.74 -0.70 7.05
CA ASN A 55 -14.01 -1.20 6.51
C ASN A 55 -14.21 -2.69 6.75
N SER A 56 -13.39 -3.33 7.59
CA SER A 56 -13.60 -4.73 7.94
C SER A 56 -13.62 -5.60 6.68
N GLN A 57 -12.67 -5.39 5.76
CA GLN A 57 -12.56 -6.12 4.48
C GLN A 57 -12.14 -7.60 4.64
N TYR A 58 -12.62 -8.30 5.67
CA TYR A 58 -12.67 -9.76 5.72
C TYR A 58 -13.59 -10.37 4.64
N LYS A 59 -14.23 -9.55 3.79
CA LYS A 59 -15.20 -9.99 2.79
C LYS A 59 -14.64 -10.23 1.38
N ARG A 60 -13.46 -9.70 1.03
CA ARG A 60 -12.86 -9.99 -0.28
C ARG A 60 -11.97 -11.23 -0.16
N PRO A 61 -12.24 -12.30 -0.93
CA PRO A 61 -11.37 -13.46 -0.94
C PRO A 61 -10.01 -13.05 -1.51
N LEU A 62 -8.93 -13.54 -0.88
CA LEU A 62 -7.59 -13.31 -1.38
C LEU A 62 -7.46 -13.89 -2.79
N THR A 63 -6.96 -13.08 -3.71
CA THR A 63 -6.61 -13.54 -5.05
C THR A 63 -5.18 -14.07 -5.10
N THR A 64 -4.91 -15.00 -6.03
CA THR A 64 -3.56 -15.47 -6.31
C THR A 64 -2.61 -14.33 -6.67
N GLU A 65 -3.11 -13.28 -7.33
CA GLU A 65 -2.31 -12.11 -7.66
C GLU A 65 -1.88 -11.31 -6.42
N SER A 66 -2.78 -11.07 -5.47
CA SER A 66 -2.43 -10.34 -4.23
C SER A 66 -1.42 -11.11 -3.38
N ILE A 67 -1.50 -12.45 -3.36
CA ILE A 67 -0.50 -13.30 -2.69
C ILE A 67 0.87 -13.18 -3.40
N LYS A 68 0.90 -13.30 -4.73
CA LYS A 68 2.14 -13.16 -5.52
C LYS A 68 2.74 -11.76 -5.38
N ALA A 69 1.91 -10.72 -5.36
CA ALA A 69 2.36 -9.34 -5.17
C ALA A 69 2.96 -9.12 -3.78
N ALA A 70 2.35 -9.68 -2.73
CA ALA A 70 2.91 -9.65 -1.38
C ALA A 70 4.28 -10.35 -1.33
N GLN A 71 4.40 -11.51 -1.97
CA GLN A 71 5.66 -12.25 -2.04
C GLN A 71 6.73 -11.45 -2.79
N ALA A 72 6.38 -10.85 -3.94
CA ALA A 72 7.29 -10.02 -4.73
C ALA A 72 7.82 -8.81 -3.94
N ALA A 73 6.94 -8.11 -3.21
CA ALA A 73 7.35 -6.99 -2.36
C ALA A 73 8.29 -7.45 -1.24
N ILE A 74 7.99 -8.57 -0.57
CA ILE A 74 8.85 -9.16 0.47
C ILE A 74 10.21 -9.56 -0.09
N GLN A 75 10.27 -9.99 -1.35
CA GLN A 75 11.51 -10.31 -2.06
C GLN A 75 12.30 -9.06 -2.51
N GLY A 76 11.82 -7.86 -2.21
CA GLY A 76 12.52 -6.60 -2.45
C GLY A 76 12.13 -5.89 -3.74
N TRP A 77 11.08 -6.33 -4.44
CA TRP A 77 10.60 -5.57 -5.60
C TRP A 77 9.79 -4.35 -5.15
N ASP A 78 10.39 -3.16 -5.27
CA ASP A 78 9.73 -1.87 -5.05
C ASP A 78 9.62 -1.03 -6.35
N PRO A 79 8.46 -0.99 -7.01
CA PRO A 79 8.25 -0.14 -8.19
C PRO A 79 7.97 1.34 -7.85
N THR A 80 7.98 1.74 -6.58
CA THR A 80 7.56 3.07 -6.10
C THR A 80 8.69 4.05 -5.84
N ASN A 81 9.94 3.59 -5.98
CA ASN A 81 11.16 4.35 -5.64
C ASN A 81 11.22 4.78 -4.16
N GLY A 82 10.83 3.90 -3.24
CA GLY A 82 10.88 4.15 -1.80
C GLY A 82 9.74 5.03 -1.28
N ALA A 83 8.54 4.91 -1.85
CA ALA A 83 7.39 5.69 -1.42
C ALA A 83 6.91 5.24 -0.03
N LEU A 84 6.37 6.20 0.74
CA LEU A 84 5.76 6.01 2.06
C LEU A 84 4.26 6.30 2.05
N TYR A 85 3.77 6.96 0.99
CA TYR A 85 2.38 7.37 0.84
C TYR A 85 1.88 7.04 -0.56
N PHE A 86 0.59 6.78 -0.67
CA PHE A 86 -0.11 6.74 -1.95
C PHE A 86 -1.53 7.30 -1.80
N TRP A 87 -2.11 7.77 -2.90
CA TRP A 87 -3.51 8.20 -2.94
C TRP A 87 -4.06 8.08 -4.36
N ASN A 88 -5.39 8.02 -4.48
CA ASN A 88 -6.08 8.18 -5.75
C ASN A 88 -6.26 9.69 -6.05
N PRO A 89 -5.64 10.23 -7.12
CA PRO A 89 -5.70 11.66 -7.43
C PRO A 89 -7.12 12.13 -7.79
N ALA A 90 -8.02 11.22 -8.20
CA ALA A 90 -9.41 11.55 -8.53
C ALA A 90 -10.28 11.79 -7.28
N THR A 91 -9.91 11.25 -6.12
CA THR A 91 -10.71 11.35 -4.88
C THR A 91 -10.01 12.08 -3.74
N ALA A 92 -8.69 12.23 -3.79
CA ALA A 92 -7.90 12.82 -2.71
C ALA A 92 -8.16 14.32 -2.50
N LYS A 93 -8.77 14.68 -1.37
CA LYS A 93 -9.07 16.07 -0.97
C LYS A 93 -8.03 16.69 -0.02
N SER A 94 -7.17 15.87 0.59
CA SER A 94 -6.21 16.36 1.59
C SER A 94 -5.11 17.18 0.94
N LYS A 95 -5.01 18.47 1.28
CA LYS A 95 -3.92 19.33 0.78
C LYS A 95 -2.53 18.83 1.19
N TRP A 96 -2.44 18.07 2.29
CA TRP A 96 -1.19 17.53 2.79
C TRP A 96 -0.62 16.42 1.90
N VAL A 97 -1.44 15.56 1.28
CA VAL A 97 -0.90 14.53 0.38
C VAL A 97 -0.28 15.16 -0.88
N TRP A 98 -0.89 16.25 -1.35
CA TRP A 98 -0.42 17.01 -2.51
C TRP A 98 0.84 17.85 -2.25
N SER A 99 1.26 18.02 -0.99
CA SER A 99 2.54 18.65 -0.67
C SER A 99 3.70 17.66 -0.56
N ARG A 100 3.44 16.35 -0.68
CA ARG A 100 4.47 15.31 -0.63
C ARG A 100 5.25 15.24 -1.94
N PRO A 101 6.57 14.97 -1.91
CA PRO A 101 7.36 14.72 -3.12
C PRO A 101 6.89 13.44 -3.84
N VAL A 102 6.25 13.61 -5.00
CA VAL A 102 5.74 12.50 -5.83
C VAL A 102 6.92 11.72 -6.43
N THR A 103 6.85 10.40 -6.33
CA THR A 103 7.85 9.48 -6.92
C THR A 103 7.37 8.81 -8.20
N GLY A 104 6.05 8.78 -8.45
CA GLY A 104 5.46 8.24 -9.66
C GLY A 104 3.97 7.96 -9.53
N GLN A 105 3.38 7.45 -10.62
CA GLN A 105 1.99 6.99 -10.65
C GLN A 105 1.95 5.60 -11.29
N ILE A 106 1.23 4.67 -10.65
CA ILE A 106 0.99 3.32 -11.17
C ILE A 106 -0.52 3.07 -11.07
N GLY A 107 -1.15 2.80 -12.22
CA GLY A 107 -2.60 2.70 -12.29
C GLY A 107 -3.27 3.99 -11.80
N ARG A 108 -4.20 3.84 -10.85
CA ARG A 108 -4.95 4.97 -10.26
C ARG A 108 -4.29 5.53 -9.01
N HIS A 109 -3.11 5.06 -8.62
CA HIS A 109 -2.40 5.55 -7.43
C HIS A 109 -1.18 6.39 -7.78
N VAL A 110 -1.13 7.59 -7.18
CA VAL A 110 0.08 8.41 -7.09
C VAL A 110 0.84 7.99 -5.84
N PHE A 111 2.17 7.86 -5.93
CA PHE A 111 3.08 7.46 -4.86
C PHE A 111 4.02 8.60 -4.49
N ALA A 112 4.37 8.72 -3.20
CA ALA A 112 5.20 9.81 -2.70
C ALA A 112 6.01 9.47 -1.43
N LYS A 113 7.05 10.28 -1.15
CA LYS A 113 7.89 10.20 0.06
C LYS A 113 7.42 11.09 1.20
#